data_AF-A0A662HBW6-F1
#
_entry.id   AF-A0A662HBW6-F1
#
_cell.length_a   1.000
_cell.length_b   1.000
_cell.length_c   1.000
_cell.angle_alpha   90.00
_cell.angle_beta   90.00
_cell.angle_gamma   90.00
#
_symmetry.space_group_name_H-M   'P 1'
#
loop_
_entity.id
_entity.type
_entity.pdbx_description
1 polymer ?
#
loop_
_entity_poly.entity_id
_entity_poly.type
_entity_poly.pdbx_seq_one_letter_code
_entity_poly.pdbx_strand_id
1 'polypeptide(L)'
;MPYYALLKPTGDESYDLFLLYKARKYKSFFHGTYYLPKRRELRPVFRIPHDEVRDDVFEVIPAAELEDSYRMICVACGRCCAFNSGAFAFEDELLRISEKLGIPPAFPSREVSIYRVGRVRVYELGVERGGKCYFYTADGCLVERRGTWRLKPIICLIHHCSIFAERRNKL
;
A
#
# COMPACT_ATOMS: atom_id res chain seq x y z
N MET A 1 12.43 -6.59 -16.91
CA MET A 1 12.21 -6.25 -15.49
C MET A 1 11.43 -7.38 -14.83
N PRO A 2 12.00 -8.05 -13.82
CA PRO A 2 11.32 -9.09 -13.06
C PRO A 2 10.14 -8.55 -12.25
N TYR A 3 9.23 -9.44 -11.89
CA TYR A 3 8.14 -9.17 -10.96
C TYR A 3 8.52 -9.64 -9.56
N TYR A 4 8.23 -8.80 -8.58
CA TYR A 4 8.56 -9.02 -7.18
C TYR A 4 7.29 -8.94 -6.34
N ALA A 5 6.95 -10.01 -5.65
CA ALA A 5 5.89 -9.98 -4.65
C ALA A 5 6.47 -9.65 -3.28
N LEU A 6 5.81 -8.73 -2.57
CA LEU A 6 6.13 -8.48 -1.16
C LEU A 6 5.87 -9.76 -0.36
N LEU A 7 6.76 -10.16 0.55
CA LEU A 7 6.65 -11.36 1.39
C LEU A 7 5.30 -11.45 2.13
N LYS A 8 4.92 -12.66 2.55
CA LYS A 8 3.63 -12.89 3.21
C LYS A 8 3.61 -12.22 4.58
N PRO A 9 2.52 -11.53 4.96
CA PRO A 9 2.33 -11.14 6.35
C PRO A 9 2.21 -12.37 7.24
N THR A 10 2.67 -12.24 8.48
CA THR A 10 2.65 -13.30 9.50
C THR A 10 1.55 -13.08 10.54
N GLY A 11 0.97 -11.88 10.59
CA GLY A 11 0.08 -11.46 11.67
C GLY A 11 0.83 -10.86 12.88
N ASP A 12 2.16 -10.97 12.92
CA ASP A 12 2.98 -10.18 13.84
C ASP A 12 3.09 -8.74 13.34
N GLU A 13 2.62 -7.79 14.15
CA GLU A 13 2.57 -6.38 13.78
C GLU A 13 3.97 -5.84 13.41
N SER A 14 5.01 -6.23 14.14
CA SER A 14 6.37 -5.73 13.93
C SER A 14 6.94 -6.17 12.58
N TYR A 15 6.74 -7.44 12.23
CA TYR A 15 7.17 -8.00 10.95
C TYR A 15 6.33 -7.48 9.78
N ASP A 16 5.01 -7.40 9.95
CA ASP A 16 4.13 -6.92 8.89
C ASP A 16 4.39 -5.44 8.58
N LEU A 17 4.63 -4.61 9.60
CA LEU A 17 5.10 -3.23 9.42
C LEU A 17 6.50 -3.17 8.81
N PHE A 18 7.40 -4.12 9.11
CA PHE A 18 8.72 -4.18 8.48
C PHE A 18 8.61 -4.36 6.96
N LEU A 19 7.75 -5.27 6.50
CA LEU A 19 7.50 -5.48 5.06
C LEU A 19 7.04 -4.17 4.40
N LEU A 20 6.04 -3.50 4.99
CA LEU A 20 5.51 -2.24 4.46
C LEU A 20 6.53 -1.10 4.51
N TYR A 21 7.29 -1.02 5.60
CA TYR A 21 8.34 -0.02 5.79
C TYR A 21 9.36 -0.14 4.67
N LYS A 22 9.87 -1.34 4.38
CA LYS A 22 10.82 -1.55 3.27
C LYS A 22 10.18 -1.29 1.91
N ALA A 23 8.97 -1.79 1.68
CA ALA A 23 8.26 -1.65 0.42
C ALA A 23 7.96 -0.20 0.03
N ARG A 24 7.81 0.72 0.99
CA ARG A 24 7.48 2.12 0.72
C ARG A 24 8.48 2.86 -0.18
N LYS A 25 9.74 2.39 -0.23
CA LYS A 25 10.76 2.95 -1.13
C LYS A 25 10.50 2.62 -2.60
N TYR A 26 9.78 1.53 -2.87
CA TYR A 26 9.52 1.00 -4.20
C TYR A 26 8.13 1.36 -4.72
N LYS A 27 7.42 2.31 -4.08
CA LYS A 27 6.06 2.69 -4.47
C LYS A 27 5.94 3.02 -5.95
N SER A 28 6.91 3.71 -6.56
CA SER A 28 6.92 4.03 -7.99
C SER A 28 6.93 2.82 -8.93
N PHE A 29 7.29 1.64 -8.42
CA PHE A 29 7.32 0.37 -9.14
C PHE A 29 6.12 -0.52 -8.84
N PHE A 30 5.18 -0.06 -8.00
CA PHE A 30 3.99 -0.82 -7.68
C PHE A 30 3.19 -1.12 -8.95
N HIS A 31 2.96 -2.41 -9.20
CA HIS A 31 2.26 -2.88 -10.38
C HIS A 31 0.78 -3.14 -10.08
N GLY A 32 0.49 -3.73 -8.92
CA GLY A 32 -0.84 -4.02 -8.46
C GLY A 32 -0.83 -5.07 -7.35
N THR A 33 -1.98 -5.30 -6.74
CA THR A 33 -2.16 -6.43 -5.82
C THR A 33 -2.87 -7.55 -6.57
N TYR A 34 -2.34 -8.76 -6.48
CA TYR A 34 -2.78 -9.91 -7.26
C TYR A 34 -3.23 -11.04 -6.36
N TYR A 35 -4.35 -11.67 -6.68
CA TYR A 35 -4.71 -12.99 -6.18
C TYR A 35 -4.01 -14.03 -7.04
N LEU A 36 -3.07 -14.76 -6.45
CA LEU A 36 -2.26 -15.81 -7.07
C LEU A 36 -2.95 -17.17 -6.87
N PRO A 37 -3.66 -17.72 -7.88
CA PRO A 37 -4.57 -18.85 -7.66
C PRO A 37 -3.87 -20.14 -7.23
N LYS A 38 -2.66 -20.39 -7.77
CA LYS A 38 -1.85 -21.56 -7.42
C LYS A 38 -1.40 -21.55 -5.96
N ARG A 39 -1.22 -20.36 -5.38
CA ARG A 39 -0.80 -20.14 -4.00
C ARG A 39 -1.96 -19.84 -3.04
N ARG A 40 -3.15 -19.53 -3.58
CA ARG A 40 -4.37 -19.14 -2.84
C ARG A 40 -4.13 -17.94 -1.90
N GLU A 41 -3.40 -16.94 -2.36
CA GLU A 41 -3.07 -15.76 -1.57
C GLU A 41 -3.10 -14.46 -2.38
N LEU A 42 -3.28 -13.34 -1.68
CA LEU A 42 -3.21 -11.99 -2.21
C LEU A 42 -1.85 -11.38 -1.92
N ARG A 43 -1.13 -10.94 -2.96
CA ARG A 43 0.22 -10.37 -2.81
C ARG A 43 0.37 -9.05 -3.57
N PRO A 44 0.89 -8.00 -2.92
CA PRO A 44 1.32 -6.79 -3.62
C PRO A 44 2.52 -7.10 -4.50
N VAL A 45 2.46 -6.71 -5.78
CA VAL A 45 3.48 -6.97 -6.78
C VAL A 45 4.06 -5.67 -7.30
N PHE A 46 5.38 -5.67 -7.46
CA PHE A 46 6.19 -4.56 -7.95
C PHE A 46 6.97 -5.01 -9.18
N ARG A 47 7.18 -4.10 -10.13
CA ARG A 47 8.01 -4.32 -11.31
C ARG A 47 9.26 -3.45 -11.18
N ILE A 48 10.27 -3.98 -10.52
CA ILE A 48 11.48 -3.24 -10.11
C ILE A 48 12.66 -3.66 -11.01
N PRO A 49 13.53 -2.73 -11.45
CA PRO A 49 14.82 -3.09 -12.06
C PRO A 49 15.65 -3.97 -11.14
N HIS A 50 16.37 -4.95 -11.69
CA HIS A 50 17.06 -5.97 -10.88
C HIS A 50 18.18 -5.37 -10.00
N ASP A 51 18.83 -4.33 -10.50
CA ASP A 51 19.86 -3.53 -9.85
C ASP A 51 19.34 -2.61 -8.73
N GLU A 52 18.02 -2.37 -8.69
CA GLU A 52 17.38 -1.52 -7.68
C GLU A 52 16.83 -2.31 -6.48
N VAL A 53 16.57 -3.62 -6.60
CA VAL A 53 16.05 -4.42 -5.48
C VAL A 53 17.17 -4.79 -4.51
N ARG A 54 17.18 -4.13 -3.35
CA ARG A 54 18.19 -4.35 -2.30
C ARG A 54 17.63 -4.92 -1.01
N ASP A 55 16.31 -5.03 -0.90
CA ASP A 55 15.64 -5.45 0.34
C ASP A 55 15.16 -6.90 0.24
N ASP A 56 15.30 -7.61 1.35
CA ASP A 56 14.94 -9.02 1.58
C ASP A 56 13.45 -9.24 1.88
N VAL A 57 12.61 -8.27 1.50
CA VAL A 57 11.16 -8.30 1.70
C VAL A 57 10.41 -8.73 0.45
N PHE A 58 11.12 -9.11 -0.61
CA PHE A 58 10.53 -9.49 -1.88
C PHE A 58 10.95 -10.90 -2.29
N GLU A 59 10.02 -11.61 -2.94
CA GLU A 59 10.30 -12.83 -3.69
C GLU A 59 10.05 -12.58 -5.18
N VAL A 60 10.84 -13.23 -6.04
CA VAL A 60 10.63 -13.16 -7.49
C VAL A 60 9.44 -14.02 -7.87
N ILE A 61 8.52 -13.46 -8.65
CA ILE A 61 7.39 -14.20 -9.22
C ILE A 61 7.56 -14.34 -10.74
N PRO A 62 7.43 -15.57 -11.28
CA PRO A 62 7.44 -15.79 -12.72
C PRO A 62 6.32 -15.02 -13.43
N ALA A 63 6.62 -14.41 -14.58
CA ALA A 63 5.61 -13.69 -15.37
C ALA A 63 4.38 -14.56 -15.72
N ALA A 64 4.62 -15.83 -16.07
CA ALA A 64 3.58 -16.81 -16.36
C ALA A 64 2.62 -17.04 -15.16
N GLU A 65 3.11 -16.91 -13.92
CA GLU A 65 2.24 -17.00 -12.75
C GLU A 65 1.31 -15.78 -12.64
N LEU A 66 1.78 -14.60 -13.02
CA LEU A 66 0.97 -13.38 -13.01
C LEU A 66 -0.04 -13.32 -14.16
N GLU A 67 0.29 -13.85 -15.34
CA GLU A 67 -0.65 -13.89 -16.48
C GLU A 67 -1.93 -14.69 -16.20
N ASP A 68 -1.85 -15.63 -15.28
CA ASP A 68 -2.98 -16.45 -14.81
C ASP A 68 -3.60 -15.95 -13.50
N SER A 69 -3.08 -14.87 -12.94
CA SER A 69 -3.56 -14.28 -11.70
C SER A 69 -4.65 -13.23 -11.92
N TYR A 70 -5.34 -12.87 -10.84
CA TYR A 70 -6.37 -11.84 -10.84
C TYR A 70 -5.83 -10.59 -10.19
N ARG A 71 -5.73 -9.49 -10.93
CA ARG A 71 -5.33 -8.20 -10.39
C ARG A 71 -6.52 -7.54 -9.74
N MET A 72 -6.41 -7.20 -8.47
CA MET A 72 -7.50 -6.59 -7.71
C MET A 72 -7.67 -5.12 -8.10
N ILE A 73 -8.91 -4.67 -8.30
CA ILE A 73 -9.24 -3.32 -8.77
C ILE A 73 -9.97 -2.54 -7.67
N CYS A 74 -9.51 -1.33 -7.40
CA CYS A 74 -10.29 -0.35 -6.64
C CYS A 74 -11.17 0.46 -7.59
N VAL A 75 -12.49 0.32 -7.46
CA VAL A 75 -13.49 1.10 -8.25
C VAL A 75 -13.78 2.48 -7.63
N ALA A 76 -12.94 2.94 -6.70
CA ALA A 76 -13.03 4.24 -6.03
C ALA A 76 -14.40 4.54 -5.38
N CYS A 77 -15.14 3.51 -4.92
CA CYS A 77 -16.44 3.69 -4.27
C CYS A 77 -16.36 4.26 -2.83
N GLY A 78 -15.14 4.46 -2.31
CA GLY A 78 -14.90 5.02 -0.98
C GLY A 78 -15.16 4.10 0.21
N ARG A 79 -15.76 2.93 0.01
CA ARG A 79 -16.15 2.03 1.12
C ARG A 79 -14.97 1.57 1.98
N CYS A 80 -13.87 1.13 1.37
CA CYS A 80 -12.66 0.74 2.12
C CYS A 80 -11.95 1.94 2.78
N CYS A 81 -12.12 3.14 2.24
CA CYS A 81 -11.59 4.36 2.87
C CYS A 81 -12.50 4.89 4.00
N ALA A 82 -13.78 4.51 4.00
CA ALA A 82 -14.79 5.00 4.94
C ALA A 82 -15.02 4.04 6.13
N PHE A 83 -14.94 2.72 5.94
CA PHE A 83 -15.13 1.74 7.00
C PHE A 83 -13.81 1.15 7.45
N ASN A 84 -13.44 1.38 8.72
CA ASN A 84 -12.25 0.80 9.36
C ASN A 84 -11.02 0.86 8.45
N SER A 85 -10.75 2.05 7.89
CA SER A 85 -9.73 2.20 6.86
C SER A 85 -8.39 1.58 7.25
N GLY A 86 -8.10 1.53 8.58
CA GLY A 86 -6.84 1.02 9.12
C GLY A 86 -5.64 1.76 8.49
N ALA A 87 -5.92 2.90 7.87
CA ALA A 87 -5.01 3.58 6.99
C ALA A 87 -4.05 4.35 7.87
N PHE A 88 -2.77 4.18 7.59
CA PHE A 88 -1.71 4.86 8.29
C PHE A 88 -0.67 5.36 7.30
N ALA A 89 0.20 6.24 7.78
CA ALA A 89 1.39 6.66 7.06
C ALA A 89 2.61 6.57 7.99
N PHE A 90 3.74 6.13 7.44
CA PHE A 90 5.02 6.37 8.10
C PHE A 90 5.33 7.88 8.09
N GLU A 91 6.10 8.35 9.06
CA GLU A 91 6.44 9.77 9.22
C GLU A 91 6.94 10.42 7.92
N ASP A 92 7.87 9.77 7.21
CA ASP A 92 8.42 10.29 5.95
C ASP A 92 7.39 10.36 4.82
N GLU A 93 6.40 9.47 4.81
CA GLU A 93 5.30 9.52 3.84
C GLU A 93 4.35 10.67 4.16
N LEU A 94 3.98 10.82 5.44
CA LEU A 94 3.08 11.88 5.86
C LEU A 94 3.69 13.26 5.62
N LEU A 95 4.96 13.47 5.97
CA LEU A 95 5.66 14.75 5.75
C LEU A 95 5.62 15.17 4.28
N ARG A 96 5.88 14.23 3.35
CA ARG A 96 5.80 14.50 1.91
C ARG A 96 4.38 14.82 1.43
N ILE A 97 3.38 14.13 1.97
CA ILE A 97 1.97 14.40 1.66
C ILE A 97 1.59 15.80 2.16
N SER A 98 1.92 16.10 3.41
CA SER A 98 1.67 17.38 4.07
C SER A 98 2.30 18.55 3.32
N GLU A 99 3.59 18.43 2.95
CA GLU A 99 4.30 19.42 2.14
C GLU A 99 3.60 19.64 0.80
N LYS A 100 3.26 18.56 0.08
CA LYS A 100 2.64 18.68 -1.25
C LYS A 100 1.24 19.28 -1.21
N LEU A 101 0.47 18.97 -0.16
CA LEU A 101 -0.92 19.40 -0.03
C LEU A 101 -1.08 20.71 0.75
N GLY A 102 -0.01 21.22 1.38
CA GLY A 102 -0.07 22.40 2.24
C GLY A 102 -0.89 22.16 3.52
N ILE A 103 -0.87 20.94 4.05
CA ILE A 103 -1.67 20.53 5.22
C ILE A 103 -0.70 20.19 6.37
N PRO A 104 -0.89 20.74 7.57
CA PRO A 104 -0.02 20.42 8.71
C PRO A 104 -0.13 18.93 9.08
N PRO A 105 0.98 18.25 9.43
CA PRO A 105 0.99 16.83 9.82
C PRO A 105 0.47 16.65 11.26
N ALA A 106 -0.78 17.06 11.51
CA ALA A 106 -1.43 16.97 12.81
C ALA A 106 -2.38 15.77 12.82
N PHE A 107 -1.82 14.56 12.86
CA PHE A 107 -2.57 13.31 12.93
C PHE A 107 -2.20 12.56 14.22
N PRO A 108 -3.13 11.80 14.83
CA PRO A 108 -2.81 10.88 15.91
C PRO A 108 -1.66 9.96 15.49
N SER A 109 -0.71 9.75 16.38
CA SER A 109 0.46 8.95 16.08
C SER A 109 0.85 8.10 17.26
N ARG A 110 1.53 7.00 16.97
CA ARG A 110 2.12 6.11 17.97
C ARG A 110 3.51 5.69 17.52
N GLU A 111 4.38 5.44 18.49
CA GLU A 111 5.66 4.78 18.24
C GLU A 111 5.48 3.27 18.21
N VAL A 112 6.07 2.64 17.20
CA VAL A 112 6.06 1.19 17.00
C VAL A 112 7.48 0.69 16.84
N SER A 113 7.77 -0.49 17.40
CA SER A 113 9.07 -1.15 17.20
C SER A 113 8.97 -2.06 15.99
N ILE A 114 9.76 -1.78 14.96
CA ILE A 114 9.76 -2.51 13.68
C ILE A 114 11.01 -3.41 13.61
N TYR A 115 10.80 -4.68 13.27
CA TYR A 115 11.85 -5.68 13.08
C TYR A 115 12.98 -5.15 12.18
N ARG A 116 14.24 -5.24 12.64
CA ARG A 116 15.46 -4.77 11.94
C ARG A 116 15.47 -3.31 11.47
N VAL A 117 14.57 -2.48 11.99
CA VAL A 117 14.48 -1.04 11.69
C VAL A 117 14.60 -0.21 12.97
N GLY A 118 14.00 -0.68 14.08
CA GLY A 118 13.96 0.05 15.34
C GLY A 118 12.63 0.78 15.54
N ARG A 119 12.63 1.82 16.38
CA ARG A 119 11.43 2.60 16.67
C ARG A 119 11.10 3.56 15.53
N VAL A 120 9.85 3.55 15.10
CA VAL A 120 9.33 4.41 14.04
C VAL A 120 8.00 4.98 14.48
N ARG A 121 7.72 6.21 14.06
CA ARG A 121 6.41 6.83 14.25
C ARG A 121 5.47 6.52 13.09
N VAL A 122 4.27 6.07 13.44
CA VAL A 122 3.17 5.78 12.51
C VAL A 122 2.00 6.68 12.84
N TYR A 123 1.41 7.30 11.81
CA TYR A 123 0.31 8.23 11.91
C TYR A 123 -0.97 7.61 11.40
N GLU A 124 -2.05 7.69 12.17
CA GLU A 124 -3.36 7.21 11.77
C GLU A 124 -4.07 8.22 10.87
N LEU A 125 -4.66 7.75 9.78
CA LEU A 125 -5.32 8.60 8.79
C LEU A 125 -6.85 8.54 8.90
N GLY A 126 -7.39 7.52 9.58
CA GLY A 126 -8.82 7.27 9.77
C GLY A 126 -9.47 8.13 10.86
N VAL A 127 -9.21 9.44 10.87
CA VAL A 127 -9.59 10.35 11.97
C VAL A 127 -10.97 11.00 11.82
N GLU A 128 -11.60 10.87 10.65
CA GLU A 128 -12.91 11.46 10.39
C GLU A 128 -14.04 10.57 10.94
N ARG A 129 -15.26 11.13 11.00
CA ARG A 129 -16.46 10.44 11.50
C ARG A 129 -16.60 9.05 10.86
N GLY A 130 -16.72 8.02 11.71
CA GLY A 130 -16.85 6.62 11.28
C GLY A 130 -15.53 5.92 10.91
N GLY A 131 -14.38 6.51 11.24
CA GLY A 131 -13.06 5.94 10.91
C GLY A 131 -12.61 6.24 9.47
N LYS A 132 -13.26 7.24 8.85
CA LYS A 132 -13.03 7.64 7.47
C LYS A 132 -11.64 8.29 7.36
N CYS A 133 -10.95 8.00 6.25
CA CYS A 133 -9.67 8.63 5.95
C CYS A 133 -9.83 10.14 5.74
N TYR A 134 -9.01 10.94 6.43
CA TYR A 134 -8.95 12.40 6.29
C TYR A 134 -8.78 12.86 4.83
N PHE A 135 -7.94 12.17 4.07
CA PHE A 135 -7.68 12.53 2.68
C PHE A 135 -8.81 12.16 1.71
N TYR A 136 -9.88 11.49 2.17
CA TYR A 136 -11.00 11.12 1.31
C TYR A 136 -12.13 12.15 1.41
N THR A 137 -12.50 12.78 0.30
CA THR A 137 -13.63 13.72 0.20
C THR A 137 -14.75 13.14 -0.65
N ALA A 138 -15.86 13.89 -0.80
CA ALA A 138 -16.95 13.50 -1.70
C ALA A 138 -16.45 13.33 -3.15
N ASP A 139 -15.41 14.06 -3.52
CA ASP A 139 -14.81 14.04 -4.85
C ASP A 139 -13.64 13.03 -4.97
N GLY A 140 -13.49 12.12 -4.00
CA GLY A 140 -12.47 11.07 -4.00
C GLY A 140 -11.23 11.37 -3.15
N CYS A 141 -10.13 10.66 -3.42
CA CYS A 141 -8.89 10.76 -2.63
C CYS A 141 -8.05 11.99 -3.03
N LEU A 142 -7.86 12.93 -2.10
CA LEU A 142 -7.05 14.14 -2.31
C LEU A 142 -5.60 13.81 -2.67
N VAL A 143 -5.02 12.78 -2.04
CA VAL A 143 -3.64 12.33 -2.29
C VAL A 143 -3.46 11.78 -3.70
N GLU A 144 -4.53 11.34 -4.37
CA GLU A 144 -4.50 10.85 -5.75
C GLU A 144 -4.76 11.94 -6.79
N ARG A 145 -5.60 12.91 -6.43
CA ARG A 145 -6.00 14.00 -7.33
C ARG A 145 -4.97 15.12 -7.37
N ARG A 146 -4.35 15.44 -6.24
CA ARG A 146 -3.43 16.59 -6.06
C ARG A 146 -1.98 16.17 -5.86
N GLY A 147 -1.80 15.01 -5.24
CA GLY A 147 -0.57 14.24 -5.33
C GLY A 147 -0.77 13.19 -6.42
N THR A 148 0.23 12.85 -7.21
CA THR A 148 0.11 11.66 -8.07
C THR A 148 -0.08 10.40 -7.20
N TRP A 149 -0.53 9.29 -7.77
CA TRP A 149 -0.62 7.98 -7.09
C TRP A 149 0.63 7.62 -6.26
N ARG A 150 1.82 8.10 -6.64
CA ARG A 150 3.11 7.89 -5.96
C ARG A 150 3.18 8.45 -4.52
N LEU A 151 2.35 9.43 -4.19
CA LEU A 151 2.31 10.03 -2.85
C LEU A 151 1.40 9.28 -1.88
N LYS A 152 0.55 8.35 -2.36
CA LYS A 152 -0.24 7.51 -1.47
C LYS A 152 0.69 6.78 -0.49
N PRO A 153 0.32 6.68 0.80
CA PRO A 153 1.00 5.80 1.73
C PRO A 153 1.04 4.37 1.18
N ILE A 154 2.11 3.62 1.49
CA ILE A 154 2.28 2.26 0.98
C ILE A 154 1.08 1.37 1.29
N ILE A 155 0.53 1.46 2.51
CA ILE A 155 -0.64 0.68 2.91
C ILE A 155 -1.85 0.99 2.02
N CYS A 156 -2.06 2.26 1.66
CA CYS A 156 -3.16 2.68 0.79
C CYS A 156 -2.98 2.25 -0.67
N LEU A 157 -1.73 2.05 -1.13
CA LEU A 157 -1.45 1.57 -2.49
C LEU A 157 -1.74 0.09 -2.64
N ILE A 158 -1.34 -0.71 -1.66
CA ILE A 158 -1.49 -2.16 -1.74
C ILE A 158 -2.90 -2.63 -1.35
N HIS A 159 -3.64 -1.81 -0.60
CA HIS A 159 -5.01 -2.06 -0.23
C HIS A 159 -5.93 -1.96 -1.46
N HIS A 160 -6.86 -2.90 -1.59
CA HIS A 160 -7.67 -3.08 -2.80
C HIS A 160 -9.08 -3.57 -2.45
N CYS A 161 -10.00 -3.50 -3.41
CA CYS A 161 -11.32 -4.10 -3.24
C CYS A 161 -11.21 -5.60 -3.51
N SER A 162 -11.70 -6.44 -2.58
CA SER A 162 -11.75 -7.89 -2.77
C SER A 162 -12.85 -8.35 -3.74
N ILE A 163 -13.76 -7.44 -4.13
CA ILE A 163 -14.96 -7.76 -4.93
C ILE A 163 -14.69 -7.69 -6.44
N PHE A 164 -13.81 -6.78 -6.88
CA PHE A 164 -13.52 -6.56 -8.29
C PHE A 164 -12.08 -6.95 -8.60
N ALA A 165 -11.89 -7.75 -9.65
CA ALA A 165 -10.57 -8.13 -10.12
C ALA A 165 -10.57 -8.29 -11.64
N GLU A 166 -9.46 -7.97 -12.31
CA GLU A 166 -9.26 -8.22 -13.72
C GLU A 166 -8.28 -9.37 -13.96
N ARG A 167 -8.50 -10.13 -15.03
CA ARG A 167 -7.53 -11.09 -15.56
C ARG A 167 -7.34 -10.79 -17.05
N ARG A 168 -6.09 -10.58 -17.47
CA ARG A 168 -5.74 -10.24 -18.87
C ARG A 168 -6.58 -9.07 -19.42
N ASN A 169 -6.71 -8.00 -18.63
CA ASN A 169 -7.50 -6.80 -18.94
C ASN A 169 -9.00 -7.05 -19.15
N LYS A 170 -9.55 -8.14 -18.59
CA LYS A 170 -10.98 -8.42 -18.55
C LYS A 170 -11.43 -8.41 -17.09
N LEU A 171 -12.37 -7.53 -16.77
CA LEU A 171 -13.10 -7.48 -15.48
C LEU A 171 -13.91 -8.74 -15.23
#